data_AF-A0AAX2IDP2-F1
#
_entry.id   AF-A0AAX2IDP2-F1
#
_cell.length_a   1.000
_cell.length_b   1.000
_cell.length_c   1.000
_cell.angle_alpha   90.00
_cell.angle_beta   90.00
_cell.angle_gamma   90.00
#
_symmetry.space_group_name_H-M   'P 1'
#
loop_
_entity.id
_entity.type
_entity.pdbx_description
1 polymer ?
#
loop_
_entity_poly.entity_id
_entity_poly.type
_entity_poly.pdbx_seq_one_letter_code
_entity_poly.pdbx_strand_id
1 'polypeptide(L)'
;MSFANDIKNLNSFLKEQGFLAVPMNYNNLRSWVKELDSEHLVYMYVYVGQYKQHSQDGFLIVSPPRDNDDVWERTSLAFGIPLDENFELGSGFYDKYINRLTNLLPSAVCLKEAVINEMHNPSEIATKGIHTAKILATRYMRVVQAFRDLQKAPNFTELCQISKETWLKKKKIYWLEEDLGKKYLDPYADDIIKQYPDTYTERLSIILATYSVFR
;
A
#
# COMPACT_ATOMS: atom_id res chain seq x y z
N MET A 1 -20.73 -17.80 -11.36
CA MET A 1 -20.62 -16.34 -11.19
C MET A 1 -19.20 -15.93 -11.52
N SER A 2 -18.99 -14.83 -12.24
CA SER A 2 -17.64 -14.37 -12.57
C SER A 2 -17.13 -13.43 -11.47
N PHE A 3 -15.86 -13.59 -11.10
CA PHE A 3 -15.14 -12.73 -10.14
C PHE A 3 -15.38 -11.22 -10.36
N ALA A 4 -15.58 -10.81 -11.61
CA ALA A 4 -15.84 -9.42 -12.01
C ALA A 4 -17.25 -8.90 -11.62
N ASN A 5 -18.25 -9.75 -11.43
CA ASN A 5 -19.57 -9.33 -11.00
C ASN A 5 -19.68 -9.21 -9.47
N ASP A 6 -19.00 -10.07 -8.72
CA ASP A 6 -19.12 -10.10 -7.26
C ASP A 6 -18.26 -9.01 -6.58
N ILE A 7 -17.17 -8.60 -7.23
CA ILE A 7 -16.32 -7.48 -6.74
C ILE A 7 -17.02 -6.12 -6.80
N LYS A 8 -18.11 -5.98 -7.58
CA LYS A 8 -18.83 -4.71 -7.72
C LYS A 8 -19.44 -4.27 -6.40
N ASN A 9 -20.03 -5.20 -5.65
CA ASN A 9 -20.64 -4.91 -4.35
C ASN A 9 -19.57 -4.47 -3.35
N LEU A 10 -18.45 -5.18 -3.28
CA LEU A 10 -17.31 -4.78 -2.45
C LEU A 10 -16.78 -3.40 -2.85
N ASN A 11 -16.63 -3.13 -4.14
CA ASN A 11 -16.15 -1.83 -4.61
C ASN A 11 -17.10 -0.68 -4.26
N SER A 12 -18.42 -0.89 -4.39
CA SER A 12 -19.42 0.11 -3.98
C SER A 12 -19.36 0.38 -2.48
N PHE A 13 -19.35 -0.68 -1.66
CA PHE A 13 -19.21 -0.58 -0.21
C PHE A 13 -17.93 0.18 0.18
N LEU A 14 -16.77 -0.19 -0.37
CA LEU A 14 -15.50 0.46 -0.06
C LEU A 14 -15.48 1.94 -0.46
N LYS A 15 -16.11 2.30 -1.57
CA LYS A 15 -16.25 3.69 -2.00
C LYS A 15 -17.09 4.50 -0.99
N GLU A 16 -18.19 3.95 -0.49
CA GLU A 16 -19.01 4.57 0.56
C GLU A 16 -18.22 4.74 1.86
N GLN A 17 -17.30 3.82 2.15
CA GLN A 17 -16.38 3.91 3.30
C GLN A 17 -15.19 4.86 3.05
N GLY A 18 -15.11 5.52 1.90
CA GLY A 18 -14.07 6.51 1.57
C GLY A 18 -12.77 5.91 1.03
N PHE A 19 -12.77 4.65 0.58
CA PHE A 19 -11.61 4.05 -0.06
C PHE A 19 -11.55 4.38 -1.56
N LEU A 20 -10.33 4.42 -2.08
CA LEU A 20 -10.01 4.59 -3.50
C LEU A 20 -9.36 3.32 -4.04
N ALA A 21 -9.74 2.91 -5.25
CA ALA A 21 -9.08 1.78 -5.92
C ALA A 21 -7.62 2.10 -6.26
N VAL A 22 -6.72 1.15 -5.97
CA VAL A 22 -5.30 1.22 -6.33
C VAL A 22 -5.13 0.86 -7.81
N PRO A 23 -4.36 1.63 -8.60
CA PRO A 23 -4.25 1.43 -10.05
C PRO A 23 -3.44 0.19 -10.45
N MET A 24 -2.54 -0.31 -9.60
CA MET A 24 -1.68 -1.48 -9.86
C MET A 24 -2.43 -2.80 -9.71
N ASN A 25 -3.46 -3.02 -10.54
CA ASN A 25 -4.18 -4.29 -10.56
C ASN A 25 -3.40 -5.30 -11.40
N TYR A 26 -2.78 -6.27 -10.75
CA TYR A 26 -2.41 -7.51 -11.40
C TYR A 26 -3.70 -8.31 -11.64
N ASN A 27 -3.79 -9.12 -12.71
CA ASN A 27 -5.06 -9.77 -13.12
C ASN A 27 -5.80 -10.51 -12.00
N ASN A 28 -5.06 -10.91 -10.96
CA ASN A 28 -5.52 -11.68 -9.83
C ASN A 28 -5.57 -10.91 -8.50
N LEU A 29 -5.11 -9.65 -8.46
CA LEU A 29 -4.96 -8.88 -7.23
C LEU A 29 -5.66 -7.54 -7.34
N ARG A 30 -6.47 -7.21 -6.35
CA ARG A 30 -7.20 -5.93 -6.25
C ARG A 30 -6.94 -5.31 -4.89
N SER A 31 -6.66 -4.01 -4.89
CA SER A 31 -6.52 -3.24 -3.66
C SER A 31 -7.32 -1.95 -3.69
N TRP A 32 -7.74 -1.53 -2.51
CA TRP A 32 -8.27 -0.21 -2.25
C TRP A 32 -7.52 0.40 -1.07
N VAL A 33 -7.38 1.72 -1.06
CA VAL A 33 -6.65 2.48 -0.05
C VAL A 33 -7.50 3.61 0.52
N LYS A 34 -7.35 3.87 1.81
CA LYS A 34 -7.93 5.00 2.54
C LYS A 34 -6.87 5.63 3.41
N GLU A 35 -6.85 6.95 3.46
CA GLU A 35 -5.97 7.70 4.36
C GLU A 35 -6.38 7.50 5.83
N LEU A 36 -5.40 7.25 6.69
CA LEU A 36 -5.58 7.34 8.15
C LEU A 36 -4.83 8.54 8.72
N ASP A 37 -3.58 8.74 8.28
CA ASP A 37 -2.72 9.82 8.75
C ASP A 37 -1.60 10.07 7.75
N SER A 38 -1.76 11.11 6.98
CA SER A 38 -0.83 11.50 5.93
C SER A 38 0.33 12.34 6.42
N GLU A 39 0.26 12.87 7.64
CA GLU A 39 1.44 13.44 8.28
C GLU A 39 2.47 12.33 8.50
N HIS A 40 2.03 11.17 8.99
CA HIS A 40 2.90 10.00 9.23
C HIS A 40 2.95 8.99 8.08
N LEU A 41 2.26 9.27 6.97
CA LEU A 41 2.13 8.38 5.81
C LEU A 41 1.58 7.00 6.19
N VAL A 42 0.49 6.94 6.93
CA VAL A 42 -0.20 5.69 7.29
C VAL A 42 -1.56 5.61 6.61
N TYR A 43 -1.80 4.47 5.99
CA TYR A 43 -2.97 4.20 5.17
C TYR A 43 -3.57 2.85 5.55
N MET A 44 -4.86 2.72 5.28
CA MET A 44 -5.60 1.47 5.39
C MET A 44 -5.87 0.92 4.00
N TYR A 45 -5.55 -0.36 3.81
CA TYR A 45 -5.75 -1.07 2.57
C TYR A 45 -6.72 -2.22 2.76
N VAL A 46 -7.59 -2.41 1.77
CA VAL A 46 -8.32 -3.67 1.60
C VAL A 46 -7.73 -4.35 0.39
N TYR A 47 -7.23 -5.57 0.56
CA TYR A 47 -6.55 -6.36 -0.47
C TYR A 47 -7.31 -7.66 -0.70
N VAL A 48 -7.56 -8.02 -1.96
CA VAL A 48 -8.16 -9.30 -2.35
C VAL A 48 -7.30 -9.95 -3.42
N GLY A 49 -6.87 -11.18 -3.16
CA GLY A 49 -6.15 -12.04 -4.11
C GLY A 49 -7.02 -13.18 -4.62
N GLN A 50 -6.82 -13.59 -5.87
CA GLN A 50 -7.38 -14.79 -6.46
C GLN A 50 -6.26 -15.63 -7.09
N TYR A 51 -5.93 -16.78 -6.52
CA TYR A 51 -4.81 -17.60 -6.99
C TYR A 51 -5.26 -18.77 -7.87
N LYS A 52 -4.26 -19.44 -8.48
CA LYS A 52 -4.47 -20.65 -9.27
C LYS A 52 -5.07 -21.73 -8.35
N GLN A 53 -5.98 -22.54 -8.91
CA GLN A 53 -6.84 -23.50 -8.19
C GLN A 53 -8.04 -22.89 -7.45
N HIS A 54 -8.47 -21.68 -7.84
CA HIS A 54 -9.73 -21.09 -7.38
C HIS A 54 -9.75 -20.62 -5.92
N SER A 55 -8.59 -20.54 -5.26
CA SER A 55 -8.52 -19.96 -3.93
C SER A 55 -8.60 -18.43 -3.96
N GLN A 56 -9.26 -17.86 -2.97
CA GLN A 56 -9.35 -16.43 -2.73
C GLN A 56 -8.89 -16.14 -1.31
N ASP A 57 -8.08 -15.12 -1.15
CA ASP A 57 -7.75 -14.56 0.16
C ASP A 57 -8.02 -13.06 0.16
N GLY A 58 -8.06 -12.49 1.36
CA GLY A 58 -8.01 -11.07 1.48
C GLY A 58 -7.74 -10.59 2.89
N PHE A 59 -7.24 -9.36 2.95
CA PHE A 59 -6.72 -8.78 4.16
C PHE A 59 -7.17 -7.33 4.29
N LEU A 60 -7.41 -6.91 5.53
CA LEU A 60 -7.39 -5.50 5.92
C LEU A 60 -5.98 -5.22 6.42
N ILE A 61 -5.27 -4.30 5.78
CA ILE A 61 -3.86 -4.00 6.08
C ILE A 61 -3.75 -2.54 6.50
N VAL A 62 -3.06 -2.26 7.60
CA VAL A 62 -2.67 -0.90 7.96
C VAL A 62 -1.16 -0.80 7.83
N SER A 63 -0.68 0.10 6.97
CA SER A 63 0.74 0.22 6.63
C SER A 63 1.05 1.59 6.03
N PRO A 64 2.34 1.90 5.82
CA PRO A 64 2.76 2.95 4.91
C PRO A 64 2.37 2.66 3.45
N PRO A 65 2.54 3.63 2.52
CA PRO A 65 2.39 3.40 1.09
C PRO A 65 3.12 2.15 0.62
N ARG A 66 2.40 1.26 -0.03
CA ARG A 66 2.92 -0.04 -0.46
C ARG A 66 2.56 -0.38 -1.90
N ASP A 67 3.38 -1.24 -2.47
CA ASP A 67 3.07 -2.02 -3.66
C ASP A 67 1.83 -2.89 -3.44
N ASN A 68 1.12 -3.19 -4.52
CA ASN A 68 -0.01 -4.12 -4.50
C ASN A 68 0.48 -5.58 -4.64
N ASP A 69 1.31 -6.02 -3.70
CA ASP A 69 1.94 -7.36 -3.64
C ASP A 69 1.87 -7.97 -2.23
N ASP A 70 2.44 -9.15 -2.00
CA ASP A 70 2.47 -9.79 -0.67
C ASP A 70 3.72 -9.45 0.16
N VAL A 71 4.55 -8.49 -0.27
CA VAL A 71 5.82 -8.16 0.40
C VAL A 71 5.57 -7.47 1.75
N TRP A 72 4.38 -6.91 1.96
CA TRP A 72 3.96 -6.35 3.25
C TRP A 72 4.08 -7.35 4.40
N GLU A 73 3.95 -8.66 4.13
CA GLU A 73 4.09 -9.69 5.15
C GLU A 73 5.52 -9.84 5.66
N ARG A 74 6.51 -9.27 4.94
CA ARG A 74 7.95 -9.40 5.23
C ARG A 74 8.56 -8.22 5.97
N THR A 75 7.77 -7.22 6.32
CA THR A 75 8.22 -6.02 7.03
C THR A 75 7.46 -5.85 8.34
N SER A 76 8.08 -5.22 9.33
CA SER A 76 7.42 -4.89 10.60
C SER A 76 6.48 -3.68 10.47
N LEU A 77 6.49 -2.98 9.34
CA LEU A 77 5.73 -1.75 9.12
C LEU A 77 4.26 -1.97 8.76
N ALA A 78 3.80 -3.22 8.60
CA ALA A 78 2.46 -3.53 8.13
C ALA A 78 1.75 -4.52 9.05
N PHE A 79 0.51 -4.21 9.42
CA PHE A 79 -0.35 -5.07 10.22
C PHE A 79 -1.53 -5.53 9.37
N GLY A 80 -1.61 -6.83 9.11
CA GLY A 80 -2.70 -7.45 8.36
C GLY A 80 -3.67 -8.22 9.25
N ILE A 81 -4.96 -7.99 9.07
CA ILE A 81 -6.03 -8.80 9.63
C ILE A 81 -6.61 -9.65 8.49
N PRO A 82 -6.54 -10.99 8.56
CA PRO A 82 -7.21 -11.85 7.59
C PRO A 82 -8.71 -11.58 7.58
N LEU A 83 -9.27 -11.42 6.38
CA LEU A 83 -10.70 -11.17 6.19
C LEU A 83 -11.44 -12.46 5.86
N ASP A 84 -10.99 -13.19 4.85
CA ASP A 84 -11.51 -14.52 4.54
C ASP A 84 -10.47 -15.28 3.71
N GLU A 85 -10.51 -16.60 3.76
CA GLU A 85 -9.75 -17.50 2.88
C GLU A 85 -10.70 -18.59 2.42
N ASN A 86 -10.82 -18.76 1.10
CA ASN A 86 -11.72 -19.73 0.53
C ASN A 86 -11.01 -20.53 -0.57
N PHE A 87 -11.00 -21.86 -0.43
CA PHE A 87 -10.34 -22.78 -1.36
C PHE A 87 -11.26 -23.28 -2.49
N GLU A 88 -12.57 -23.03 -2.41
CA GLU A 88 -13.54 -23.39 -3.44
C GLU A 88 -14.34 -22.15 -3.87
N LEU A 89 -14.60 -21.96 -5.17
CA LEU A 89 -15.46 -20.86 -5.65
C LEU A 89 -16.92 -21.07 -5.24
N GLY A 90 -17.22 -20.74 -3.99
CA GLY A 90 -18.56 -20.69 -3.43
C GLY A 90 -19.16 -19.29 -3.54
N SER A 91 -20.49 -19.24 -3.68
CA SER A 91 -21.25 -17.99 -3.53
C SER A 91 -21.08 -17.42 -2.11
N GLY A 92 -20.97 -16.10 -1.98
CA GLY A 92 -21.05 -15.39 -0.70
C GLY A 92 -19.72 -15.03 -0.03
N PHE A 93 -18.57 -15.28 -0.66
CA PHE A 93 -17.26 -14.80 -0.19
C PHE A 93 -17.28 -13.29 0.10
N TYR A 94 -17.70 -12.48 -0.89
CA TYR A 94 -17.71 -11.03 -0.76
C TYR A 94 -18.73 -10.50 0.26
N ASP A 95 -19.84 -11.19 0.48
CA ASP A 95 -20.81 -10.79 1.51
C ASP A 95 -20.24 -11.01 2.93
N LYS A 96 -19.58 -12.15 3.16
CA LYS A 96 -18.83 -12.41 4.40
C LYS A 96 -17.71 -11.39 4.59
N TYR A 97 -17.01 -11.08 3.50
CA TYR A 97 -15.93 -10.10 3.46
C TYR A 97 -16.42 -8.71 3.87
N ILE A 98 -17.52 -8.23 3.28
CA ILE A 98 -18.16 -6.95 3.62
C ILE A 98 -18.64 -6.96 5.08
N ASN A 99 -19.29 -8.02 5.53
CA ASN A 99 -19.76 -8.12 6.91
C ASN A 99 -18.61 -8.01 7.91
N ARG A 100 -17.48 -8.70 7.66
CA ARG A 100 -16.30 -8.60 8.51
C ARG A 100 -15.68 -7.20 8.46
N LEU A 101 -15.61 -6.57 7.29
CA LEU A 101 -15.14 -5.18 7.16
C LEU A 101 -16.03 -4.21 7.97
N THR A 102 -17.35 -4.33 7.90
CA THR A 102 -18.29 -3.51 8.68
C THR A 102 -17.96 -3.56 10.19
N ASN A 103 -17.59 -4.74 10.70
CA ASN A 103 -17.23 -4.91 12.10
C ASN A 103 -15.83 -4.36 12.43
N LEU A 104 -14.87 -4.46 11.50
CA LEU A 104 -13.46 -4.12 11.75
C LEU A 104 -13.14 -2.65 11.53
N LEU A 105 -13.70 -2.03 10.48
CA LEU A 105 -13.31 -0.68 10.04
C LEU A 105 -13.36 0.38 11.16
N PRO A 106 -14.37 0.41 12.06
CA PRO A 106 -14.41 1.39 13.14
C PRO A 106 -13.21 1.32 14.10
N SER A 107 -12.70 0.10 14.36
CA SER A 107 -11.60 -0.15 15.31
C SER A 107 -10.23 -0.26 14.66
N ALA A 108 -10.17 -0.64 13.37
CA ALA A 108 -8.90 -0.88 12.68
C ALA A 108 -8.06 0.40 12.53
N VAL A 109 -8.69 1.58 12.63
CA VAL A 109 -8.00 2.88 12.67
C VAL A 109 -6.99 2.98 13.83
N CYS A 110 -7.21 2.26 14.93
CA CYS A 110 -6.31 2.24 16.07
C CYS A 110 -4.94 1.59 15.77
N LEU A 111 -4.86 0.75 14.73
CA LEU A 111 -3.58 0.14 14.30
C LEU A 111 -2.60 1.18 13.74
N LYS A 112 -3.09 2.38 13.40
CA LYS A 112 -2.24 3.48 12.93
C LYS A 112 -1.08 3.75 13.88
N GLU A 113 -1.35 3.85 15.19
CA GLU A 113 -0.32 4.15 16.18
C GLU A 113 0.74 3.04 16.27
N ALA A 114 0.35 1.77 16.07
CA ALA A 114 1.29 0.67 16.01
C ALA A 114 2.22 0.79 14.80
N VAL A 115 1.69 1.15 13.63
CA VAL A 115 2.51 1.43 12.42
C VAL A 115 3.46 2.58 12.68
N ILE A 116 2.98 3.69 13.26
CA ILE A 116 3.82 4.85 13.56
C ILE A 116 4.98 4.45 14.48
N ASN A 117 4.72 3.68 15.53
CA ASN A 117 5.76 3.21 16.44
C ASN A 117 6.81 2.32 15.74
N GLU A 118 6.38 1.40 14.87
CA GLU A 118 7.26 0.56 14.05
C GLU A 118 8.08 1.39 13.05
N MET A 119 7.51 2.46 12.47
CA MET A 119 8.27 3.37 11.61
C MET A 119 9.37 4.13 12.36
N HIS A 120 9.18 4.43 13.64
CA HIS A 120 10.19 5.10 14.47
C HIS A 120 11.29 4.14 14.93
N ASN A 121 10.92 2.91 15.34
CA ASN A 121 11.86 1.90 15.80
C ASN A 121 11.44 0.52 15.31
N PRO A 122 11.85 0.12 14.09
CA PRO A 122 11.40 -1.14 13.51
C PRO A 122 11.86 -2.35 14.30
N SER A 123 10.93 -3.27 14.57
CA SER A 123 11.20 -4.55 15.18
C SER A 123 11.73 -5.58 14.17
N GLU A 124 12.22 -6.72 14.69
CA GLU A 124 12.71 -7.85 13.88
C GLU A 124 11.59 -8.80 13.44
N ILE A 125 10.32 -8.48 13.76
CA ILE A 125 9.18 -9.37 13.59
C ILE A 125 8.38 -8.95 12.37
N ALA A 126 8.06 -9.91 11.52
CA ALA A 126 7.08 -9.79 10.45
C ALA A 126 6.21 -11.04 10.38
N THR A 127 5.10 -10.96 9.66
CA THR A 127 4.15 -12.08 9.50
C THR A 127 4.77 -13.27 8.77
N LYS A 128 5.65 -13.01 7.79
CA LYS A 128 6.37 -14.02 7.00
C LYS A 128 7.82 -13.59 6.74
N GLY A 129 8.66 -14.57 6.44
CA GLY A 129 10.08 -14.37 6.13
C GLY A 129 10.99 -14.53 7.35
N ILE A 130 12.27 -14.74 7.09
CA ILE A 130 13.28 -15.02 8.12
C ILE A 130 14.19 -13.80 8.27
N HIS A 131 14.33 -13.30 9.50
CA HIS A 131 15.36 -12.37 10.00
C HIS A 131 15.74 -11.16 9.11
N THR A 132 14.78 -10.61 8.35
CA THR A 132 15.03 -9.47 7.44
C THR A 132 14.01 -8.33 7.60
N ALA A 133 13.05 -8.47 8.50
CA ALA A 133 11.98 -7.50 8.71
C ALA A 133 12.51 -6.10 9.02
N LYS A 134 13.40 -6.00 10.02
CA LYS A 134 14.02 -4.74 10.41
C LYS A 134 14.83 -4.10 9.29
N ILE A 135 15.54 -4.92 8.51
CA ILE A 135 16.35 -4.45 7.38
C ILE A 135 15.45 -3.83 6.30
N LEU A 136 14.37 -4.53 5.93
CA LEU A 136 13.40 -4.05 4.95
C LEU A 136 12.68 -2.79 5.42
N ALA A 137 12.26 -2.76 6.69
CA ALA A 137 11.65 -1.59 7.31
C ALA A 137 12.61 -0.39 7.32
N THR A 138 13.87 -0.60 7.74
CA THR A 138 14.90 0.46 7.75
C THR A 138 15.15 1.03 6.36
N ARG A 139 15.21 0.17 5.32
CA ARG A 139 15.33 0.65 3.93
C ARG A 139 14.10 1.42 3.48
N TYR A 140 12.90 0.97 3.84
CA TYR A 140 11.69 1.73 3.56
C TYR A 140 11.73 3.12 4.22
N MET A 141 12.18 3.22 5.48
CA MET A 141 12.30 4.50 6.18
C MET A 141 13.29 5.47 5.52
N ARG A 142 14.32 4.97 4.83
CA ARG A 142 15.19 5.83 3.99
C ARG A 142 14.46 6.40 2.78
N VAL A 143 13.56 5.64 2.15
CA VAL A 143 12.70 6.16 1.08
C VAL A 143 11.71 7.19 1.64
N VAL A 144 11.20 6.99 2.86
CA VAL A 144 10.36 7.98 3.54
C VAL A 144 11.15 9.28 3.79
N GLN A 145 12.41 9.20 4.23
CA GLN A 145 13.27 10.37 4.40
C GLN A 145 13.49 11.11 3.08
N ALA A 146 13.81 10.38 2.00
CA ALA A 146 13.90 10.94 0.65
C ALA A 146 12.60 11.65 0.23
N PHE A 147 11.44 11.05 0.54
CA PHE A 147 10.15 11.68 0.29
C PHE A 147 9.95 12.97 1.08
N ARG A 148 10.36 13.04 2.36
CA ARG A 148 10.28 14.28 3.15
C ARG A 148 11.11 15.41 2.57
N ASP A 149 12.24 15.10 1.93
CA ASP A 149 13.02 16.10 1.22
C ASP A 149 12.40 16.49 -0.12
N LEU A 150 11.81 15.53 -0.84
CA LEU A 150 11.01 15.80 -2.03
C LEU A 150 9.82 16.72 -1.71
N GLN A 151 9.18 16.60 -0.54
CA GLN A 151 8.10 17.49 -0.09
C GLN A 151 8.52 18.97 0.01
N LYS A 152 9.81 19.24 0.18
CA LYS A 152 10.38 20.60 0.27
C LYS A 152 10.78 21.16 -1.10
N ALA A 153 10.66 20.36 -2.17
CA ALA A 153 11.03 20.79 -3.51
C ALA A 153 10.11 21.91 -4.02
N PRO A 154 10.64 22.92 -4.75
CA PRO A 154 9.82 24.00 -5.30
C PRO A 154 8.68 23.53 -6.21
N ASN A 155 8.88 22.42 -6.92
CA ASN A 155 7.91 21.83 -7.84
C ASN A 155 7.06 20.71 -7.20
N PHE A 156 7.09 20.53 -5.87
CA PHE A 156 6.38 19.43 -5.22
C PHE A 156 4.87 19.46 -5.45
N THR A 157 4.25 20.64 -5.45
CA THR A 157 2.81 20.81 -5.75
C THR A 157 2.47 20.35 -7.16
N GLU A 158 3.32 20.65 -8.14
CA GLU A 158 3.14 20.21 -9.53
C GLU A 158 3.26 18.69 -9.65
N LEU A 159 4.27 18.09 -9.00
CA LEU A 159 4.46 16.64 -8.95
C LEU A 159 3.24 15.95 -8.31
N CYS A 160 2.70 16.52 -7.23
CA CYS A 160 1.48 16.00 -6.61
C CYS A 160 0.30 16.02 -7.58
N GLN A 161 0.09 17.13 -8.28
CA GLN A 161 -1.01 17.27 -9.24
C GLN A 161 -0.89 16.25 -10.39
N ILE A 162 0.29 16.13 -10.99
CA ILE A 162 0.55 15.17 -12.08
C ILE A 162 0.30 13.73 -11.60
N SER A 163 0.78 13.40 -10.39
CA SER A 163 0.64 12.09 -9.81
C SER A 163 -0.82 11.74 -9.50
N LYS A 164 -1.56 12.66 -8.87
CA LYS A 164 -3.00 12.54 -8.59
C LYS A 164 -3.81 12.35 -9.87
N GLU A 165 -3.55 13.15 -10.90
CA GLU A 165 -4.25 13.02 -12.18
C GLU A 165 -3.95 11.68 -12.86
N THR A 166 -2.71 11.21 -12.79
CA THR A 166 -2.31 9.91 -13.34
C THR A 166 -3.00 8.77 -12.61
N TRP A 167 -3.14 8.84 -11.29
CA TRP A 167 -3.90 7.87 -10.50
C TRP A 167 -5.39 7.88 -10.88
N LEU A 168 -6.05 9.04 -10.84
CA LEU A 168 -7.50 9.13 -10.96
C LEU A 168 -7.99 8.96 -12.40
N LYS A 169 -7.32 9.58 -13.38
CA LYS A 169 -7.75 9.58 -14.80
C LYS A 169 -7.13 8.43 -15.58
N LYS A 170 -5.81 8.23 -15.47
CA LYS A 170 -5.10 7.22 -16.26
C LYS A 170 -5.09 5.84 -15.60
N LYS A 171 -5.50 5.73 -14.33
CA LYS A 171 -5.46 4.50 -13.52
C LYS A 171 -4.06 3.88 -13.53
N LYS A 172 -3.04 4.71 -13.34
CA LYS A 172 -1.61 4.32 -13.28
C LYS A 172 -0.90 5.05 -12.14
N ILE A 173 0.28 4.56 -11.77
CA ILE A 173 1.23 5.33 -10.94
C ILE A 173 2.03 6.24 -11.86
N TYR A 174 2.25 7.48 -11.43
CA TYR A 174 3.22 8.37 -12.06
C TYR A 174 4.61 8.01 -11.56
N TRP A 175 5.48 7.57 -12.47
CA TRP A 175 6.86 7.25 -12.18
C TRP A 175 7.72 8.50 -12.29
N LEU A 176 8.43 8.83 -11.21
CA LEU A 176 9.41 9.91 -11.22
C LEU A 176 10.52 9.60 -12.23
N GLU A 177 11.06 10.65 -12.85
CA GLU A 177 12.26 10.52 -13.66
C GLU A 177 13.42 10.00 -12.79
N GLU A 178 14.25 9.14 -13.36
CA GLU A 178 15.32 8.45 -12.64
C GLU A 178 16.29 9.44 -11.97
N ASP A 179 16.69 10.49 -12.67
CA ASP A 179 17.59 11.54 -12.15
C ASP A 179 16.95 12.28 -10.97
N LEU A 180 15.64 12.54 -11.04
CA LEU A 180 14.91 13.17 -9.95
C LEU A 180 14.79 12.22 -8.75
N GLY A 181 14.50 10.94 -8.98
CA GLY A 181 14.45 9.92 -7.94
C GLY A 181 15.78 9.77 -7.21
N LYS A 182 16.86 9.59 -7.96
CA LYS A 182 18.24 9.48 -7.45
C LYS A 182 18.64 10.70 -6.62
N LYS A 183 18.36 11.91 -7.11
CA LYS A 183 18.66 13.16 -6.40
C LYS A 183 18.18 13.14 -4.94
N TYR A 184 17.00 12.58 -4.66
CA TYR A 184 16.45 12.53 -3.30
C TYR A 184 16.81 11.25 -2.54
N LEU A 185 17.10 10.14 -3.23
CA LEU A 185 17.46 8.87 -2.61
C LEU A 185 18.95 8.78 -2.22
N ASP A 186 19.84 9.37 -3.01
CA ASP A 186 21.30 9.29 -2.84
C ASP A 186 21.80 9.65 -1.44
N PRO A 187 21.26 10.69 -0.75
CA PRO A 187 21.68 11.03 0.62
C PRO A 187 21.42 9.92 1.64
N TYR A 188 20.46 9.03 1.36
CA TYR A 188 20.01 7.98 2.26
C TYR A 188 20.38 6.57 1.78
N ALA A 189 21.03 6.44 0.62
CA ALA A 189 21.25 5.18 -0.06
C ALA A 189 22.32 4.30 0.63
N ASP A 190 21.96 3.06 0.96
CA ASP A 190 22.94 2.00 1.20
C ASP A 190 23.37 1.32 -0.09
N ASP A 191 24.25 0.33 0.02
CA ASP A 191 24.77 -0.43 -1.12
C ASP A 191 23.66 -1.08 -1.95
N ILE A 192 22.54 -1.49 -1.32
CA ILE A 192 21.41 -2.09 -2.02
C ILE A 192 20.60 -1.04 -2.76
N ILE A 193 20.35 0.12 -2.16
CA ILE A 193 19.67 1.24 -2.85
C ILE A 193 20.50 1.70 -4.06
N LYS A 194 21.82 1.79 -3.90
CA LYS A 194 22.74 2.14 -5.00
C LYS A 194 22.79 1.08 -6.09
N GLN A 195 22.65 -0.20 -5.75
CA GLN A 195 22.64 -1.31 -6.70
C GLN A 195 21.32 -1.38 -7.50
N TYR A 196 20.20 -0.94 -6.92
CA TYR A 196 18.87 -1.05 -7.52
C TYR A 196 18.12 0.31 -7.54
N PRO A 197 18.69 1.37 -8.13
CA PRO A 197 18.13 2.73 -8.04
C PRO A 197 16.72 2.83 -8.63
N ASP A 198 16.42 2.08 -9.68
CA ASP A 198 15.10 2.06 -10.33
C ASP A 198 14.02 1.58 -9.36
N THR A 199 14.27 0.47 -8.66
CA THR A 199 13.33 -0.11 -7.68
C THR A 199 13.01 0.88 -6.55
N TYR A 200 14.00 1.62 -6.07
CA TYR A 200 13.77 2.59 -4.98
C TYR A 200 13.16 3.90 -5.48
N THR A 201 13.41 4.27 -6.74
CA THR A 201 12.71 5.38 -7.42
C THR A 201 11.24 5.05 -7.65
N GLU A 202 10.93 3.81 -8.01
CA GLU A 202 9.55 3.31 -8.09
C GLU A 202 8.86 3.38 -6.72
N ARG A 203 9.51 2.94 -5.65
CA ARG A 203 8.97 3.05 -4.28
C ARG A 203 8.70 4.51 -3.87
N LEU A 204 9.62 5.41 -4.17
CA LEU A 204 9.43 6.85 -3.93
C LEU A 204 8.21 7.39 -4.71
N SER A 205 8.05 6.94 -5.96
CA SER A 205 6.91 7.27 -6.81
C SER A 205 5.57 6.77 -6.24
N ILE A 206 5.56 5.58 -5.62
CA ILE A 206 4.37 5.02 -4.97
C ILE A 206 4.00 5.82 -3.72
N ILE A 207 4.98 6.24 -2.91
CA ILE A 207 4.75 7.14 -1.78
C ILE A 207 4.14 8.44 -2.28
N LEU A 208 4.73 9.06 -3.30
CA LEU A 208 4.19 10.28 -3.91
C LEU A 208 2.76 10.07 -4.40
N ALA A 209 2.48 9.00 -5.15
CA ALA A 209 1.17 8.74 -5.73
C ALA A 209 0.09 8.50 -4.67
N THR A 210 0.40 7.70 -3.65
CA THR A 210 -0.50 7.43 -2.53
C THR A 210 -0.74 8.71 -1.72
N TYR A 211 0.28 9.50 -1.44
CA TYR A 211 0.13 10.79 -0.75
C TYR A 211 -0.73 11.78 -1.56
N SER A 212 -0.44 11.91 -2.84
CA SER A 212 -1.05 12.91 -3.73
C SER A 212 -2.54 12.68 -3.94
N VAL A 213 -3.02 11.42 -3.93
CA VAL A 213 -4.45 11.16 -4.18
C VAL A 213 -5.36 11.65 -3.05
N PHE A 214 -4.80 11.89 -1.86
CA PHE A 214 -5.49 12.43 -0.68
C PHE A 214 -5.10 13.89 -0.36
N ARG A 215 -4.52 14.61 -1.32
CA ARG A 215 -4.21 16.04 -1.25
C ARG A 215 -4.84 16.74 -2.43
#